data_AF-A0A2T1CB65-F1
#
_entry.id   AF-A0A2T1CB65-F1
#
_cell.length_a   1.000
_cell.length_b   1.000
_cell.length_c   1.000
_cell.angle_alpha   90.00
_cell.angle_beta   90.00
_cell.angle_gamma   90.00
#
_symmetry.space_group_name_H-M   'P 1'
#
loop_
_entity.id
_entity.type
_entity.pdbx_description
1 polymer ?
#
loop_
_entity_poly.entity_id
_entity_poly.type
_entity_poly.pdbx_seq_one_letter_code
_entity_poly.pdbx_strand_id
1 'polypeptide(L)' 'KSSYTPRKKPKNKSLTSKEREYNKELAKQRIYVEHVIRCLKIFRILAQPYRNRCRRFGLRFNLISGLYNCGLDLAIA' A
#
# COMPACT_ATOMS: atom_id res chain seq x y z
N LYS A 1 17.50 -2.82 10.25
CA LYS A 1 16.65 -2.73 9.03
C LYS A 1 15.30 -3.33 9.35
N SER A 2 14.23 -2.52 9.44
CA SER A 2 12.89 -2.92 9.92
C SER A 2 11.86 -2.99 8.77
N SER A 3 12.15 -3.73 7.70
CA SER A 3 11.21 -3.90 6.59
C SER A 3 10.86 -5.36 6.38
N TYR A 4 9.62 -5.73 6.68
CA TYR A 4 9.08 -7.05 6.43
C TYR A 4 8.97 -7.28 4.92
N THR A 5 9.85 -8.11 4.39
CA THR A 5 9.90 -8.47 2.98
C THR A 5 9.54 -9.94 2.79
N PRO A 6 8.86 -10.29 1.69
CA PRO A 6 8.58 -11.68 1.38
C PRO A 6 9.88 -12.42 1.10
N ARG A 7 9.94 -13.68 1.54
CA ARG A 7 11.04 -14.60 1.23
C ARG A 7 10.98 -14.96 -0.25
N LYS A 8 12.04 -14.61 -0.98
CA LYS A 8 12.18 -14.95 -2.40
C LYS A 8 12.51 -16.44 -2.54
N LYS A 9 12.00 -17.05 -3.61
CA LYS A 9 12.35 -18.42 -3.97
C LYS A 9 13.85 -18.50 -4.34
N PRO A 10 14.63 -19.42 -3.75
CA PRO A 10 16.01 -19.65 -4.13
C PRO A 10 16.14 -20.30 -5.52
N LYS A 11 17.27 -20.09 -6.20
CA LYS A 11 17.54 -20.72 -7.51
C LYS A 11 17.50 -22.25 -7.37
N ASN A 12 16.77 -22.92 -8.26
CA ASN A 12 16.60 -24.38 -8.30
C ASN A 12 16.02 -25.04 -7.04
N LYS A 13 15.38 -24.28 -6.14
CA LYS A 13 14.80 -24.80 -4.89
C LYS A 13 13.38 -24.24 -4.68
N SER A 14 12.53 -24.99 -4.00
CA SER A 14 11.19 -24.54 -3.59
C SER A 14 11.25 -23.76 -2.27
N LEU A 15 10.24 -22.92 -2.03
CA LEU A 15 10.02 -22.33 -0.70
C LEU A 15 9.57 -23.43 0.26
N THR A 16 10.11 -23.40 1.48
CA THR A 16 9.64 -24.26 2.56
C THR A 16 8.20 -23.91 2.95
N SER A 17 7.48 -24.84 3.58
CA SER A 17 6.09 -24.61 4.03
C SER A 17 5.99 -23.38 4.95
N LYS A 18 6.94 -23.24 5.89
CA LYS A 18 7.00 -22.11 6.81
C LYS A 18 7.21 -20.76 6.11
N GLU A 19 8.10 -20.70 5.11
CA GLU A 19 8.32 -19.48 4.33
C GLU A 19 7.10 -19.10 3.48
N ARG A 20 6.37 -20.10 2.97
CA ARG A 20 5.14 -19.89 2.23
C ARG A 20 4.04 -19.31 3.12
N GLU A 21 3.87 -19.86 4.33
CA GLU A 21 2.90 -19.35 5.31
C GLU A 21 3.25 -17.92 5.73
N TYR A 22 4.53 -17.65 6.03
CA TYR A 22 5.00 -16.30 6.33
C TYR A 22 4.69 -15.31 5.19
N ASN A 23 4.96 -15.69 3.94
CA ASN A 23 4.65 -14.85 2.78
C ASN A 23 3.15 -14.63 2.61
N LYS A 24 2.32 -15.62 2.93
CA LYS A 24 0.86 -15.55 2.86
C LYS A 24 0.29 -14.57 3.89
N GLU A 25 0.73 -14.65 5.13
CA GLU A 25 0.32 -13.70 6.18
C GLU A 25 0.78 -12.27 5.85
N LEU A 26 2.01 -12.11 5.36
CA LEU A 26 2.49 -10.82 4.90
C LEU A 26 1.67 -10.26 3.73
N ALA A 27 1.26 -11.12 2.79
CA ALA A 27 0.41 -10.73 1.67
C ALA A 27 -0.98 -10.29 2.15
N LYS A 28 -1.61 -11.02 3.08
CA LYS A 28 -2.91 -10.64 3.67
C LYS A 28 -2.88 -9.23 4.25
N GLN A 29 -1.82 -8.89 5.00
CA GLN A 29 -1.65 -7.56 5.56
C GLN A 29 -1.44 -6.49 4.47
N ARG A 30 -0.70 -6.81 3.41
CA ARG A 30 -0.42 -5.87 2.32
C ARG A 30 -1.64 -5.54 1.46
N ILE A 31 -2.58 -6.48 1.27
CA ILE A 31 -3.78 -6.27 0.45
C ILE A 31 -4.54 -5.00 0.87
N TYR A 32 -4.73 -4.78 2.17
CA TYR A 32 -5.41 -3.59 2.68
C TYR A 32 -4.68 -2.30 2.30
N VAL A 33 -3.36 -2.28 2.46
CA VAL A 33 -2.52 -1.14 2.08
C VAL A 33 -2.54 -0.91 0.57
N GLU A 34 -2.52 -1.98 -0.23
CA GLU A 34 -2.59 -1.92 -1.69
C GLU A 34 -3.93 -1.35 -2.17
N HIS A 35 -5.04 -1.68 -1.51
CA HIS A 35 -6.35 -1.08 -1.80
C HIS A 35 -6.34 0.44 -1.54
N VAL A 36 -5.78 0.88 -0.41
CA VAL A 36 -5.64 2.32 -0.12
C VAL A 36 -4.75 3.00 -1.17
N ILE A 37 -3.61 2.42 -1.51
CA ILE A 37 -2.70 2.97 -2.54
C ILE A 37 -3.40 3.04 -3.91
N ARG A 38 -4.22 2.04 -4.26
CA ARG A 38 -5.02 2.06 -5.49
C ARG A 38 -5.99 3.24 -5.48
N CYS A 39 -6.72 3.47 -4.39
CA CYS A 39 -7.62 4.62 -4.25
C CYS A 39 -6.86 5.95 -4.38
N LEU A 40 -5.68 6.06 -3.75
CA LEU A 40 -4.84 7.26 -3.84
C LEU A 40 -4.28 7.50 -5.25
N LYS A 41 -4.05 6.43 -6.03
CA LYS A 41 -3.64 6.53 -7.44
C LYS A 41 -4.73 7.07 -8.36
N ILE A 42 -6.02 6.95 -8.02
CA ILE A 42 -7.14 7.53 -8.79
C ILE A 42 -6.99 9.05 -8.90
N PHE A 43 -6.56 9.70 -7.82
CA PHE A 43 -6.30 11.15 -7.79
C PHE A 43 -5.07 11.57 -8.63
N ARG A 44 -4.38 10.62 -9.29
CA ARG A 44 -3.18 10.78 -10.12
C ARG A 44 -1.96 11.34 -9.39
N ILE A 45 -2.07 11.71 -8.12
CA ILE A 45 -0.99 12.23 -7.26
C ILE A 45 0.16 11.21 -7.13
N LEU A 46 -0.16 9.92 -7.01
CA LEU A 46 0.82 8.83 -6.93
C LEU A 46 0.95 8.02 -8.22
N ALA A 47 0.10 8.25 -9.22
CA ALA A 47 0.11 7.47 -10.46
C ALA A 47 0.94 8.11 -11.57
N GLN A 48 1.12 9.43 -11.52
CA GLN A 48 1.82 10.21 -12.54
C GLN A 48 2.84 11.15 -11.91
N PRO A 49 3.81 11.66 -12.68
CA PRO A 49 4.70 12.72 -12.20
C PRO A 49 3.88 13.90 -11.68
N TYR A 50 4.10 14.25 -10.42
CA TYR A 50 3.36 15.32 -9.77
C TYR A 50 3.83 16.68 -10.30
N ARG A 51 3.07 17.29 -11.22
CA ARG A 51 3.44 18.56 -11.90
C ARG A 51 3.19 19.84 -11.09
N ASN A 52 2.80 19.72 -9.83
CA ASN A 52 2.51 20.85 -8.95
C ASN A 52 3.68 21.12 -8.01
N ARG A 53 3.73 22.31 -7.40
CA ARG A 53 4.79 22.67 -6.44
C ARG A 53 4.85 21.66 -5.28
N CYS A 54 5.99 20.99 -5.10
CA CYS A 54 6.19 19.94 -4.10
C CYS A 54 6.02 20.41 -2.65
N ARG A 55 6.20 21.72 -2.36
CA ARG A 55 6.07 22.28 -1.00
C ARG A 55 4.73 21.95 -0.31
N ARG A 56 3.65 21.79 -1.08
CA ARG A 56 2.31 21.46 -0.55
C ARG A 56 1.86 20.04 -0.86
N PHE A 57 2.76 19.17 -1.33
CA PHE A 57 2.42 17.79 -1.67
C PHE A 57 1.88 17.03 -0.47
N GLY A 58 2.57 17.08 0.68
CA GLY A 58 2.14 16.41 1.91
C GLY A 58 0.75 16.88 2.38
N LEU A 59 0.48 18.19 2.34
CA LEU A 59 -0.85 18.73 2.70
C LEU A 59 -1.95 18.17 1.79
N ARG A 60 -1.76 18.21 0.47
CA ARG A 60 -2.75 17.70 -0.50
C ARG A 60 -2.96 16.20 -0.34
N PHE A 61 -1.87 15.46 -0.13
CA PHE A 61 -1.91 14.02 0.11
C PHE A 61 -2.68 13.68 1.40
N ASN A 62 -2.41 14.40 2.49
CA ASN A 62 -3.09 14.21 3.77
C ASN A 62 -4.58 14.55 3.68
N LEU A 63 -4.94 15.63 2.97
CA LEU A 63 -6.35 15.99 2.77
C LEU A 63 -7.11 14.92 1.99
N ILE A 64 -6.52 14.38 0.91
CA ILE A 64 -7.14 13.31 0.13
C ILE A 64 -7.26 12.03 0.95
N SER A 65 -6.23 11.69 1.74
CA SER A 65 -6.28 10.54 2.64
C SER A 65 -7.35 10.71 3.72
N GLY A 66 -7.49 11.91 4.28
CA GLY A 66 -8.53 12.24 5.25
C GLY A 66 -9.94 12.15 4.66
N LEU A 67 -10.14 12.64 3.43
CA LEU A 67 -11.42 12.49 2.72
C LEU A 67 -11.76 11.03 2.44
N TYR A 68 -10.77 10.22 2.04
CA TYR A 68 -10.96 8.79 1.83
C TYR A 68 -11.34 8.07 3.13
N ASN A 69 -10.65 8.37 4.23
CA ASN A 69 -10.95 7.78 5.53
C ASN A 69 -12.34 8.19 6.04
N CYS A 70 -12.72 9.46 5.91
CA CYS A 70 -14.05 9.94 6.29
C CYS A 70 -15.16 9.28 5.46
N GLY A 71 -14.95 9.15 4.14
CA GLY A 71 -15.89 8.42 3.27
C GLY A 71 -15.96 6.92 3.56
N LEU A 72 -14.87 6.32 4.03
CA LEU A 72 -14.83 4.93 4.46
C LEU A 72 -15.60 4.72 5.77
N ASP A 73 -15.46 5.64 6.74
CA ASP A 73 -16.20 5.60 8.01
C ASP A 73 -17.71 5.69 7.77
N LEU A 74 -18.14 6.55 6.84
CA LEU A 74 -19.56 6.66 6.42
C LEU A 74 -20.10 5.44 5.67
N ALA A 75 -19.22 4.61 5.08
CA ALA A 75 -19.62 3.39 4.36
C ALA A 75 -19.63 2.14 5.27
N ILE A 76 -19.00 2.23 6.45
CA ILE A 76 -18.93 1.17 7.46
C ILE A 76 -20.00 1.37 8.55
N ALA A 77 -20.40 2.61 8.82
CA ALA A 77 -21.53 2.97 9.69
C ALA A 77 -22.89 2.64 9.06
#